data_AF-A0A6G8NZF6-F1
#
_entry.id   AF-A0A6G8NZF6-F1
#
_cell.length_a   1.000
_cell.length_b   1.000
_cell.length_c   1.000
_cell.angle_alpha   90.00
_cell.angle_beta   90.00
_cell.angle_gamma   90.00
#
_symmetry.space_group_name_H-M   'P 1'
#
loop_
_entity.id
_entity.type
_entity.pdbx_description
1 polymer ?
#
loop_
_entity_poly.entity_id
_entity_poly.type
_entity_poly.pdbx_seq_one_letter_code
_entity_poly.pdbx_strand_id
1 'polypeptide(L)'
;MSRESGLFVAGTRDIVGLYLDPPTKAMVLCVDEKSQIQALDRTQPILPLPPGIAVRHTQDYERNGTTTLFAATDIATGEVIGQSHRRHRSTEFLMFLRTIEANPPFNWTCIW
;
A
#
# COMPACT_ATOMS: atom_id res chain seq x y z
N MET A 1 -1.04 -34.63 -3.95
CA MET A 1 0.06 -33.73 -4.38
C MET A 1 -0.33 -33.19 -5.74
N SER A 2 -0.92 -31.99 -5.74
CA SER A 2 -1.69 -31.42 -6.85
C SER A 2 -0.82 -31.15 -8.07
N ARG A 3 -1.32 -31.54 -9.25
CA ARG A 3 -0.80 -31.13 -10.55
C ARG A 3 -1.03 -29.62 -10.69
N GLU A 4 0.00 -28.81 -10.55
CA GLU A 4 -0.08 -27.44 -11.05
C GLU A 4 0.05 -27.47 -12.58
N SER A 5 -0.86 -26.78 -13.25
CA SER A 5 -0.87 -26.66 -14.71
C SER A 5 0.38 -25.90 -15.16
N GLY A 6 1.12 -26.44 -16.14
CA GLY A 6 2.37 -25.81 -16.62
C GLY A 6 2.22 -24.35 -17.07
N LEU A 7 1.00 -23.93 -17.43
CA LEU A 7 0.63 -22.55 -17.74
C LEU A 7 0.70 -21.61 -16.53
N PHE A 8 0.32 -22.07 -15.34
CA PHE A 8 0.39 -21.26 -14.11
C PHE A 8 1.85 -20.94 -13.77
N VAL A 9 2.72 -21.96 -13.78
CA VAL A 9 4.16 -21.80 -13.50
C VAL A 9 4.82 -20.85 -14.50
N ALA A 10 4.46 -20.93 -15.79
CA ALA A 10 4.97 -20.02 -16.80
C ALA A 10 4.54 -18.57 -16.50
N GLY A 11 3.26 -18.32 -16.27
CA GLY A 11 2.75 -16.98 -15.95
C GLY A 11 3.35 -16.41 -14.66
N THR A 12 3.54 -17.22 -13.62
CA THR A 12 4.23 -16.78 -12.39
C THR A 12 5.67 -16.36 -12.69
N ARG A 13 6.40 -17.12 -13.51
CA ARG A 13 7.78 -16.76 -13.89
C ARG A 13 7.82 -15.46 -14.68
N ASP A 14 6.86 -15.23 -15.58
CA ASP A 14 6.78 -13.99 -16.35
C ASP A 14 6.56 -12.77 -15.44
N ILE A 15 5.63 -12.87 -14.48
CA ILE A 15 5.38 -11.79 -13.50
C ILE A 15 6.62 -11.56 -12.63
N VAL A 16 7.18 -12.62 -12.04
CA VAL A 16 8.39 -12.50 -11.20
C VAL A 16 9.56 -11.93 -11.99
N GLY A 17 9.66 -12.23 -13.28
CA GLY A 17 10.64 -11.65 -14.19
C GLY A 17 10.60 -10.12 -14.21
N LEU A 18 9.41 -9.52 -14.18
CA LEU A 18 9.24 -8.06 -14.14
C LEU A 18 9.84 -7.44 -12.86
N TYR A 19 9.79 -8.13 -11.72
CA TYR A 19 10.35 -7.65 -10.46
C TYR A 19 11.88 -7.76 -10.44
N LEU A 20 12.44 -8.77 -11.12
CA LEU A 20 13.87 -9.04 -11.11
C LEU A 20 14.63 -8.27 -12.20
N ASP A 21 14.05 -8.13 -13.38
CA ASP A 21 14.63 -7.48 -14.55
C ASP A 21 13.57 -6.63 -15.25
N PRO A 22 13.25 -5.44 -14.71
CA PRO A 22 12.22 -4.57 -15.28
C PRO A 22 12.66 -4.04 -16.66
N PRO A 23 11.72 -3.88 -17.61
CA PRO A 23 12.02 -3.30 -18.92
C PRO A 23 12.66 -1.91 -18.84
N THR A 24 13.46 -1.56 -19.84
CA THR A 24 14.09 -0.23 -19.94
C THR A 24 13.04 0.88 -19.93
N LYS A 25 13.25 1.91 -19.09
CA LYS A 25 12.30 3.03 -18.90
C LYS A 25 10.93 2.59 -18.38
N ALA A 26 10.88 1.54 -17.57
CA ALA A 26 9.69 1.15 -16.83
C ALA A 26 9.91 1.24 -15.33
N MET A 27 8.85 1.59 -14.61
CA MET A 27 8.76 1.48 -13.15
C MET A 27 7.78 0.35 -12.84
N VAL A 28 8.19 -0.60 -11.99
CA VAL A 28 7.34 -1.72 -11.55
C VAL A 28 6.82 -1.43 -10.16
N LEU A 29 5.50 -1.46 -10.03
CA LEU A 29 4.77 -1.07 -8.83
C LEU A 29 3.94 -2.24 -8.30
N CYS A 30 4.06 -2.51 -7.00
CA CYS A 30 3.10 -3.36 -6.30
C CYS A 30 2.00 -2.48 -5.71
N VAL A 31 0.77 -2.64 -6.20
CA VAL A 31 -0.40 -1.91 -5.68
C VAL A 31 -1.18 -2.78 -4.71
N ASP A 32 -1.50 -2.24 -3.54
CA ASP A 32 -2.36 -2.89 -2.55
C ASP A 32 -3.29 -1.87 -1.87
N GLU A 33 -4.32 -2.39 -1.21
CA GLU A 33 -5.27 -1.61 -0.45
C GLU A 33 -5.37 -2.09 0.99
N LYS A 34 -5.39 -1.13 1.92
CA LYS A 34 -5.79 -1.37 3.30
C LYS A 34 -7.10 -0.65 3.54
N SER A 35 -8.20 -1.38 3.39
CA SER A 35 -9.55 -0.89 3.66
C SER A 35 -9.89 -0.92 5.16
N GLN A 36 -10.97 -0.21 5.50
CA GLN A 36 -11.58 -0.17 6.85
C GLN A 36 -10.60 0.19 7.98
N ILE A 37 -9.59 1.01 7.70
CA ILE A 37 -8.69 1.54 8.72
C ILE A 37 -9.52 2.41 9.66
N GLN A 38 -9.56 2.04 10.93
CA GLN A 38 -10.30 2.80 11.94
C GLN A 38 -9.54 4.09 12.25
N ALA A 39 -10.21 5.23 12.10
CA ALA A 39 -9.66 6.52 12.53
C ALA A 39 -9.91 6.64 14.04
N LEU A 40 -8.92 6.20 14.83
CA LEU A 40 -9.00 6.13 16.28
C LEU A 40 -8.17 7.25 16.90
N ASP A 41 -8.77 7.97 17.84
CA ASP A 41 -8.06 8.87 18.75
C ASP A 41 -8.15 8.36 20.18
N ARG A 42 -7.14 8.71 20.99
CA ARG A 42 -7.13 8.36 22.42
C ARG A 42 -7.98 9.36 23.19
N THR A 43 -8.86 8.85 24.05
CA THR A 43 -9.73 9.68 24.91
C THR A 43 -8.96 10.43 25.99
N GLN A 44 -7.77 9.93 26.36
CA GLN A 44 -6.94 10.51 27.42
C GLN A 44 -5.50 10.73 26.93
N PRO A 45 -4.85 11.82 27.36
CA PRO A 45 -3.45 12.06 27.05
C PRO A 45 -2.54 11.06 27.78
N ILE A 46 -1.38 10.81 27.20
CA ILE A 46 -0.33 10.00 27.84
C ILE A 46 0.20 10.80 29.04
N LEU A 47 0.18 10.21 30.22
CA LEU A 47 0.77 10.81 31.41
C LEU A 47 2.31 10.72 31.35
N PRO A 48 3.05 11.71 31.87
CA PRO A 48 4.50 11.64 31.95
C PRO A 48 4.95 10.40 32.70
N LEU A 49 5.86 9.64 32.11
CA LEU A 49 6.44 8.43 32.70
C LEU A 49 7.93 8.62 32.99
N PRO A 50 8.45 8.07 34.10
CA PRO A 50 9.88 8.00 34.36
C PRO A 50 10.64 7.27 33.23
N PRO A 51 11.92 7.63 33.00
CA PRO A 51 12.76 6.92 32.03
C PRO A 51 12.82 5.40 32.31
N GLY A 52 12.76 4.60 31.25
CA GLY A 52 12.85 3.13 31.33
C GLY A 52 11.50 2.42 31.52
N ILE A 53 10.38 3.16 31.65
CA ILE A 53 9.04 2.57 31.71
C ILE A 53 8.39 2.65 30.33
N ALA A 54 7.86 1.52 29.84
CA ALA A 54 7.10 1.48 28.60
C ALA A 54 5.79 2.29 28.72
N VAL A 55 5.50 3.08 27.69
CA VAL A 55 4.28 3.89 27.61
C VAL A 55 3.04 2.99 27.60
N ARG A 56 2.03 3.36 28.38
CA ARG A 56 0.72 2.69 28.42
C ARG A 56 -0.35 3.65 27.93
N HIS A 57 -1.27 3.12 27.14
CA HIS A 57 -2.47 3.84 26.69
C HIS A 57 -3.70 3.21 27.34
N THR A 58 -4.69 4.02 27.69
CA THR A 58 -6.02 3.53 28.03
C THR A 58 -6.63 2.81 26.83
N GLN A 59 -7.44 1.79 27.11
CA GLN A 59 -8.10 1.01 26.05
C GLN A 59 -9.22 1.80 25.38
N ASP A 60 -9.77 2.81 26.06
CA ASP A 60 -10.82 3.68 25.54
C ASP A 60 -10.34 4.53 24.35
N TYR A 61 -11.21 4.68 23.35
CA TYR A 61 -10.92 5.42 22.13
C TYR A 61 -12.17 6.13 21.60
N GLU A 62 -11.94 7.23 20.88
CA GLU A 62 -12.96 7.90 20.08
C GLU A 62 -12.87 7.41 18.64
N ARG A 63 -14.02 7.14 18.03
CA ARG A 63 -14.11 6.59 16.67
C ARG A 63 -14.56 7.68 15.70
N ASN A 64 -13.64 8.10 14.84
CA ASN A 64 -13.88 9.12 13.81
C ASN A 64 -14.30 8.54 12.45
N GLY A 65 -14.75 7.27 12.46
CA GLY A 65 -15.14 6.52 11.26
C GLY A 65 -14.03 5.62 10.74
N THR A 66 -14.05 5.37 9.43
CA THR A 66 -13.09 4.52 8.74
C THR A 66 -12.54 5.20 7.50
N THR A 67 -11.27 4.95 7.19
CA THR A 67 -10.61 5.36 5.95
C THR A 67 -10.09 4.13 5.19
N THR A 68 -9.67 4.33 3.96
CA THR A 68 -9.03 3.33 3.10
C THR A 68 -7.73 3.92 2.58
N LEU A 69 -6.63 3.19 2.76
CA LEU A 69 -5.35 3.53 2.15
C LEU A 69 -5.19 2.71 0.87
N PHE A 70 -4.93 3.38 -0.25
CA PHE A 70 -4.33 2.76 -1.43
C PHE A 70 -2.84 3.06 -1.43
N ALA A 71 -2.02 2.06 -1.66
CA ALA A 71 -0.57 2.21 -1.67
C ALA A 71 0.03 1.52 -2.90
N ALA A 72 1.05 2.13 -3.48
CA ALA A 72 1.86 1.58 -4.54
C ALA A 72 3.33 1.64 -4.11
N THR A 73 4.00 0.50 -4.11
CA THR A 73 5.42 0.41 -3.74
C THR A 73 6.25 0.23 -5.00
N ASP A 74 7.22 1.11 -5.24
CA ASP A 74 8.25 0.91 -6.25
C ASP A 74 9.20 -0.20 -5.78
N ILE A 75 9.25 -1.29 -6.55
CA ILE A 75 10.03 -2.47 -6.21
C ILE A 75 11.53 -2.21 -6.26
N ALA A 76 11.99 -1.29 -7.11
CA ALA A 76 13.41 -1.00 -7.26
C ALA A 76 13.95 -0.15 -6.11
N THR A 77 13.14 0.79 -5.60
CA THR A 77 13.58 1.78 -4.60
C THR A 77 13.02 1.54 -3.20
N GLY A 78 11.89 0.83 -3.09
CA GLY A 78 11.12 0.68 -1.85
C GLY A 78 10.29 1.91 -1.49
N GLU A 79 10.24 2.94 -2.34
CA GLU A 79 9.41 4.12 -2.10
C GLU A 79 7.93 3.78 -2.21
N VAL A 80 7.11 4.35 -1.30
CA VAL A 80 5.68 4.09 -1.23
C VAL A 80 4.90 5.36 -1.55
N ILE A 81 4.09 5.30 -2.60
CA ILE A 81 3.09 6.31 -2.93
C ILE A 81 1.77 5.88 -2.28
N GLY A 82 1.22 6.72 -1.40
CA GLY A 82 0.00 6.39 -0.66
C GLY A 82 -1.07 7.48 -0.73
N GLN A 83 -2.33 7.10 -0.88
CA GLN A 83 -3.48 8.00 -0.79
C GLN A 83 -4.58 7.42 0.11
N SER A 84 -5.08 8.25 1.03
CA SER A 84 -6.20 7.89 1.91
C SER A 84 -7.51 8.44 1.36
N HIS A 85 -8.53 7.58 1.28
CA HIS A 85 -9.88 7.92 0.82
C HIS A 85 -10.94 7.55 1.86
N ARG A 86 -11.96 8.39 1.98
CA ARG A 86 -13.10 8.17 2.89
C ARG A 86 -13.96 6.95 2.51
N ARG A 87 -13.96 6.55 1.24
CA ARG A 87 -14.78 5.44 0.72
C ARG A 87 -13.89 4.44 -0.01
N HIS A 88 -14.23 3.16 0.14
CA HIS A 88 -13.62 2.06 -0.58
C HIS A 88 -14.51 1.69 -1.78
N ARG A 89 -14.22 2.26 -2.95
CA ARG A 89 -14.91 1.93 -4.21
C ARG A 89 -13.91 1.97 -5.36
N SER A 90 -14.28 1.36 -6.47
CA SER A 90 -13.47 1.36 -7.70
C SER A 90 -13.18 2.76 -8.22
N THR A 91 -14.08 3.74 -8.00
CA THR A 91 -13.87 5.13 -8.40
C THR A 91 -12.64 5.75 -7.73
N GLU A 92 -12.50 5.58 -6.42
CA GLU A 92 -11.35 6.06 -5.65
C GLU A 92 -10.07 5.32 -6.03
N PHE A 93 -10.15 4.01 -6.28
CA PHE A 93 -9.01 3.24 -6.77
C PHE A 93 -8.51 3.71 -8.14
N LEU A 94 -9.42 3.96 -9.10
CA LEU A 94 -9.05 4.52 -10.41
C LEU A 94 -8.45 5.93 -10.29
N MET A 95 -8.92 6.75 -9.35
CA MET A 95 -8.33 8.06 -9.09
C MET A 95 -6.88 7.94 -8.58
N PHE A 96 -6.61 6.95 -7.72
CA PHE A 96 -5.26 6.63 -7.27
C PHE A 96 -4.36 6.19 -8.42
N LEU A 97 -4.79 5.23 -9.24
CA LEU A 97 -4.02 4.75 -10.39
C LEU A 97 -3.69 5.88 -11.38
N ARG A 98 -4.67 6.75 -11.68
CA ARG A 98 -4.43 7.93 -12.53
C ARG A 98 -3.43 8.91 -11.93
N THR A 99 -3.40 9.03 -10.61
CA THR A 99 -2.41 9.90 -9.95
C THR A 99 -1.00 9.35 -10.12
N ILE A 100 -0.82 8.03 -10.01
CA ILE A 100 0.48 7.40 -10.23
C ILE A 100 0.89 7.54 -11.70
N GLU A 101 0.00 7.22 -12.63
CA GLU A 101 0.26 7.29 -14.07
C GLU A 101 0.65 8.71 -14.54
N ALA A 102 0.12 9.75 -13.89
CA ALA A 102 0.43 11.14 -14.20
C ALA A 102 1.75 11.65 -13.60
N ASN A 103 2.33 10.95 -12.61
CA ASN A 103 3.51 11.44 -11.86
C ASN A 103 4.67 10.44 -11.80
N PRO A 104 5.10 9.82 -12.91
CA PRO A 104 6.35 9.06 -12.91
C PRO A 104 7.55 10.02 -12.75
N PRO A 105 8.66 9.58 -12.10
CA PRO A 105 9.85 10.42 -11.89
C PRO A 105 10.54 10.85 -13.19
N PHE A 106 10.27 10.13 -14.29
CA PHE A 106 10.76 10.40 -15.64
C PHE A 106 9.65 10.08 -16.65
N ASN A 107 9.92 10.18 -17.96
CA ASN A 107 9.02 9.67 -19.01
C ASN A 107 9.01 8.13 -19.08
N TRP A 108 8.91 7.47 -17.92
CA TRP A 108 8.88 6.03 -17.77
C TRP A 108 7.44 5.54 -17.76
N THR A 109 7.25 4.33 -18.28
CA THR A 109 5.96 3.65 -18.23
C THR A 109 5.79 2.98 -16.88
N CYS A 110 4.66 3.19 -16.23
CA CYS A 110 4.33 2.45 -15.02
C CYS A 110 3.75 1.08 -15.37
N ILE A 111 4.21 0.05 -14.68
CA ILE A 111 3.76 -1.34 -14.82
C ILE A 111 3.34 -1.80 -13.42
N TRP A 112 2.14 -2.35 -13.30
CA TRP A 112 1.52 -2.82 -12.06
C TRP A 112 0.78 -4.13 -12.31
#